data_AF-A0AAN7ZNA1-F1
#
_entry.id   AF-A0AAN7ZNA1-F1
#
_cell.length_a   1.000
_cell.length_b   1.000
_cell.length_c   1.000
_cell.angle_alpha   90.00
_cell.angle_beta   90.00
_cell.angle_gamma   90.00
#
_symmetry.space_group_name_H-M   'P 1'
#
loop_
_entity.id
_entity.type
_entity.pdbx_description
1 polymer ?
#
loop_
_entity_poly.entity_id
_entity_poly.type
_entity_poly.pdbx_seq_one_letter_code
_entity_poly.pdbx_strand_id
1 'polypeptide(L)'
;MVKFLSSCLRTCYNQNFFTFNNIVYRQPFGLPMGSNLSPLLAEIFLISFETNFIFSNPHINDKIIFYKRYVDDILVVFDGTNQDIEEVFLALNQAHPNIAFTLEKEVNNTLNFLDLTITRLHQSLEIAVYRKPTTTDHVIPFNSFHAISHKLAAFRFYFNRLFQLPLQPQKFNEELAIIYQLAYNNGYPDDLIHSLYKQYSHRHSLKNRTTLVPITTIHPPIYYSLPFIGPSSFFFSNLFRKLDIHISFNTQSNLNSMLVNNKEKIHHLDKSGIYKLLCGTCNSHYIGQTGRKFRKRCAEHFSCIKNNNIYTKSAFANHILEKGHSFDPKTNYSLLHFCSKGIRMNLLENKEIITHHQLNPSDLLNEMININLNTLM
;
A
#
# COMPACT_ATOMS: atom_id res chain seq x y z
N MET A 1 -26.82 5.93 16.07
CA MET A 1 -25.45 5.72 15.56
C MET A 1 -25.28 4.37 14.85
N VAL A 2 -25.55 3.23 15.50
CA VAL A 2 -25.38 1.88 14.90
C VAL A 2 -26.18 1.66 13.60
N LYS A 3 -27.47 2.04 13.57
CA LYS A 3 -28.31 1.94 12.36
C LYS A 3 -27.75 2.75 11.17
N PHE A 4 -27.20 3.92 11.45
CA PHE A 4 -26.59 4.77 10.43
C PHE A 4 -25.33 4.12 9.85
N LEU A 5 -24.43 3.65 10.71
CA LEU A 5 -23.21 2.95 10.28
C LEU A 5 -23.52 1.68 9.48
N SER A 6 -24.51 0.89 9.91
CA SER A 6 -24.95 -0.30 9.16
C SER A 6 -25.49 0.07 7.77
N SER A 7 -26.25 1.16 7.67
CA SER A 7 -26.75 1.66 6.37
C SER A 7 -25.62 2.09 5.45
N CYS A 8 -24.63 2.83 5.97
CA CYS A 8 -23.45 3.23 5.21
C CYS A 8 -22.65 2.01 4.72
N LEU A 9 -22.40 1.03 5.59
CA LEU A 9 -21.70 -0.21 5.23
C LEU A 9 -22.42 -0.99 4.14
N ARG A 10 -23.74 -1.16 4.26
CA ARG A 10 -24.57 -1.81 3.23
C ARG A 10 -24.49 -1.07 1.90
N THR A 11 -24.47 0.26 1.93
CA THR A 11 -24.35 1.07 0.70
C THR A 11 -22.99 0.87 0.05
N CYS A 12 -21.90 0.97 0.81
CA CYS A 12 -20.55 0.74 0.31
C CYS A 12 -20.37 -0.66 -0.28
N TYR A 13 -20.96 -1.69 0.35
CA TYR A 13 -20.87 -3.07 -0.11
C TYR A 13 -21.72 -3.34 -1.35
N ASN A 14 -22.98 -2.88 -1.35
CA ASN A 14 -23.88 -3.08 -2.48
C ASN A 14 -23.41 -2.38 -3.76
N GLN A 15 -22.68 -1.27 -3.61
CA GLN A 15 -22.12 -0.46 -4.68
C GLN A 15 -20.66 -0.79 -4.98
N ASN A 16 -20.28 -2.07 -4.90
CA ASN A 16 -18.93 -2.51 -5.24
C ASN A 16 -18.75 -2.65 -6.76
N PHE A 17 -18.44 -1.51 -7.40
CA PHE A 17 -18.18 -1.42 -8.83
C PHE A 17 -16.70 -1.14 -9.10
N PHE A 18 -16.14 -1.79 -10.10
CA PHE A 18 -14.81 -1.50 -10.63
C PHE A 18 -14.82 -1.49 -12.15
N THR A 19 -13.82 -0.84 -12.76
CA THR A 19 -13.69 -0.75 -14.21
C THR A 19 -12.48 -1.55 -14.67
N PHE A 20 -12.68 -2.41 -15.67
CA PHE A 20 -11.60 -3.11 -16.37
C PHE A 20 -11.89 -3.17 -17.87
N ASN A 21 -10.91 -2.88 -18.72
CA ASN A 21 -11.02 -2.71 -20.17
C ASN A 21 -12.21 -1.84 -20.60
N ASN A 22 -12.41 -0.68 -19.95
CA ASN A 22 -13.57 0.21 -20.16
C ASN A 22 -14.95 -0.42 -19.89
N ILE A 23 -15.01 -1.61 -19.31
CA ILE A 23 -16.26 -2.27 -18.90
C ILE A 23 -16.42 -2.10 -17.39
N VAL A 24 -17.63 -1.73 -16.96
CA VAL A 24 -17.97 -1.62 -15.54
C VAL A 24 -18.43 -2.98 -15.05
N TYR A 25 -17.71 -3.53 -14.08
CA TYR A 25 -18.07 -4.77 -13.40
C TYR A 25 -18.64 -4.45 -12.02
N ARG A 26 -19.58 -5.29 -11.59
CA ARG A 26 -20.05 -5.35 -10.21
C ARG A 26 -19.56 -6.65 -9.63
N GLN A 27 -18.97 -6.62 -8.44
CA GLN A 27 -18.65 -7.82 -7.69
C GLN A 27 -19.88 -8.22 -6.85
N PRO A 28 -20.60 -9.30 -7.20
CA PRO A 28 -21.82 -9.69 -6.48
C PRO A 28 -21.53 -10.39 -5.14
N PHE A 29 -20.38 -11.05 -5.02
CA PHE A 29 -20.01 -11.85 -3.85
C PHE A 29 -18.58 -11.55 -3.39
N GLY A 30 -18.37 -11.69 -2.08
CA GLY A 30 -17.08 -11.42 -1.45
C GLY A 30 -16.84 -9.92 -1.22
N LEU A 31 -15.71 -9.61 -0.61
CA LEU A 31 -15.30 -8.25 -0.27
C LEU A 31 -14.23 -7.78 -1.27
N PRO A 32 -14.24 -6.50 -1.69
CA PRO A 32 -13.24 -6.00 -2.63
C PRO A 32 -11.86 -5.97 -1.98
N MET A 33 -10.88 -6.61 -2.64
CA MET A 33 -9.49 -6.49 -2.23
C MET A 33 -9.01 -5.04 -2.37
N GLY A 34 -8.27 -4.54 -1.37
CA GLY A 34 -7.76 -3.16 -1.34
C GLY A 34 -8.72 -2.12 -0.75
N SER A 35 -9.95 -2.49 -0.40
CA SER A 35 -10.80 -1.64 0.45
C SER A 35 -10.35 -1.73 1.90
N ASN A 36 -10.21 -0.58 2.56
CA ASN A 36 -9.78 -0.50 3.97
C ASN A 36 -10.73 -1.22 4.94
N LEU A 37 -12.00 -1.41 4.57
CA LEU A 37 -12.99 -2.08 5.39
C LEU A 37 -13.04 -3.60 5.16
N SER A 38 -12.58 -4.08 4.01
CA SER A 38 -12.67 -5.49 3.66
C SER A 38 -11.97 -6.42 4.65
N PRO A 39 -10.71 -6.16 5.08
CA PRO A 39 -10.03 -7.05 6.03
C PRO A 39 -10.79 -7.21 7.34
N LEU A 40 -11.31 -6.10 7.89
CA LEU A 40 -12.06 -6.10 9.14
C LEU A 40 -13.38 -6.90 9.02
N LEU A 41 -14.11 -6.70 7.92
CA LEU A 41 -15.37 -7.40 7.70
C LEU A 41 -15.16 -8.90 7.44
N ALA A 42 -14.10 -9.25 6.72
CA ALA A 42 -13.72 -10.64 6.50
C ALA A 42 -13.38 -11.33 7.83
N GLU A 43 -12.62 -10.66 8.70
CA GLU A 43 -12.26 -11.17 10.03
C GLU A 43 -13.49 -11.39 10.90
N ILE A 44 -14.41 -10.41 10.97
CA ILE A 44 -15.67 -10.54 11.73
C ILE A 44 -16.50 -11.72 11.22
N PHE A 45 -16.60 -11.85 9.90
CA PHE A 45 -17.35 -12.95 9.29
C PHE A 45 -16.70 -14.30 9.64
N LEU A 46 -15.38 -14.44 9.50
CA LEU A 46 -14.67 -15.68 9.80
C LEU A 46 -14.78 -16.05 11.28
N ILE A 47 -14.64 -15.10 12.21
CA ILE A 47 -14.86 -15.35 13.64
C ILE A 47 -16.27 -15.88 13.90
N SER A 48 -17.29 -15.27 13.29
CA SER A 48 -18.67 -15.73 13.43
C SER A 48 -18.87 -17.11 12.81
N PHE A 49 -18.26 -17.39 11.67
CA PHE A 49 -18.31 -18.68 11.01
C PHE A 49 -17.66 -19.77 11.88
N GLU A 50 -16.45 -19.53 12.36
CA GLU A 50 -15.70 -20.42 13.26
C GLU A 50 -16.49 -20.70 14.53
N THR A 51 -17.06 -19.67 15.16
CA THR A 51 -17.88 -19.82 16.36
C THR A 51 -19.10 -20.71 16.12
N ASN A 52 -19.83 -20.46 15.04
CA ASN A 52 -21.11 -21.13 14.78
C ASN A 52 -20.95 -22.56 14.22
N PHE A 53 -19.87 -22.83 13.47
CA PHE A 53 -19.70 -24.12 12.79
C PHE A 53 -18.61 -25.00 13.40
N ILE A 54 -17.50 -24.41 13.84
CA ILE A 54 -16.35 -25.17 14.37
C ILE A 54 -16.54 -25.36 15.88
N PHE A 55 -16.62 -24.28 16.64
CA PHE A 55 -16.61 -24.33 18.11
C PHE A 55 -17.97 -24.72 18.71
N SER A 56 -19.07 -24.52 17.97
CA SER A 56 -20.40 -24.95 18.42
C SER A 56 -20.71 -26.42 18.11
N ASN A 57 -19.93 -27.09 17.25
CA ASN A 57 -20.15 -28.50 16.90
C ASN A 57 -19.28 -29.41 17.79
N PRO A 58 -19.86 -30.15 18.76
CA PRO A 58 -19.08 -30.96 19.69
C PRO A 58 -18.22 -32.03 18.99
N HIS A 59 -18.74 -32.61 17.89
CA HIS A 59 -18.02 -33.61 17.12
C HIS A 59 -16.70 -33.09 16.51
N ILE A 60 -16.61 -31.78 16.30
CA ILE A 60 -15.42 -31.10 15.79
C ILE A 60 -14.60 -30.55 16.96
N ASN A 61 -15.25 -29.80 17.84
CA ASN A 61 -14.59 -29.05 18.91
C ASN A 61 -13.86 -29.96 19.92
N ASP A 62 -14.45 -31.11 20.28
CA ASP A 62 -13.85 -32.02 21.26
C ASP A 62 -12.56 -32.68 20.75
N LYS A 63 -12.36 -32.71 19.43
CA LYS A 63 -11.16 -33.25 18.77
C LYS A 63 -10.11 -32.16 18.50
N ILE A 64 -10.39 -30.89 18.73
CA ILE A 64 -9.43 -29.80 18.49
C ILE A 64 -8.61 -29.57 19.75
N ILE A 65 -7.31 -29.89 19.70
CA ILE A 65 -6.36 -29.58 20.77
C ILE A 65 -5.86 -28.13 20.63
N PHE A 66 -5.62 -27.69 19.40
CA PHE A 66 -5.10 -26.36 19.11
C PHE A 66 -5.70 -25.85 17.80
N TYR A 67 -6.10 -24.58 17.80
CA TYR A 67 -6.63 -23.90 16.63
C TYR A 67 -6.09 -22.47 16.57
N LYS A 68 -5.43 -22.12 15.48
CA LYS A 68 -5.02 -20.74 15.19
C LYS A 68 -5.24 -20.41 13.72
N ARG A 69 -5.88 -19.27 13.48
CA ARG A 69 -6.03 -18.68 12.15
C ARG A 69 -5.16 -17.44 12.02
N TYR A 70 -4.49 -17.32 10.88
CA TYR A 70 -3.78 -16.13 10.44
C TYR A 70 -4.38 -15.67 9.11
N VAL A 71 -5.28 -14.69 9.16
CA VAL A 71 -6.07 -14.23 8.00
C VAL A 71 -6.85 -15.40 7.38
N ASP A 72 -6.34 -15.99 6.30
CA ASP A 72 -6.90 -17.09 5.52
C ASP A 72 -6.30 -18.46 5.87
N ASP A 73 -5.10 -18.52 6.45
CA ASP A 73 -4.42 -19.77 6.78
C ASP A 73 -4.79 -20.24 8.20
N ILE A 74 -5.12 -21.53 8.34
CA ILE A 74 -5.52 -22.15 9.61
C ILE A 74 -4.57 -23.30 9.97
N LEU A 75 -4.03 -23.27 11.19
CA LEU A 75 -3.27 -24.36 11.79
C LEU A 75 -4.11 -25.04 12.87
N VAL A 76 -4.31 -26.35 12.74
CA VAL A 76 -5.08 -27.16 13.68
C VAL A 76 -4.24 -28.34 14.15
N VAL A 77 -4.21 -28.59 15.47
CA VAL A 77 -3.80 -29.87 16.04
C VAL A 77 -5.06 -30.63 16.42
N PHE A 78 -5.24 -31.78 15.79
CA PHE A 78 -6.48 -32.55 15.85
C PHE A 78 -6.22 -33.92 16.48
N ASP A 79 -7.02 -34.28 17.47
CA ASP A 79 -7.03 -35.58 18.14
C ASP A 79 -8.12 -36.47 17.52
N GLY A 80 -7.74 -37.19 16.47
CA GLY A 80 -8.67 -38.06 15.74
C GLY A 80 -7.99 -38.84 14.64
N THR A 81 -8.77 -39.71 14.00
CA THR A 81 -8.30 -40.50 12.86
C THR A 81 -8.29 -39.68 11.57
N ASN A 82 -7.59 -40.18 10.55
CA ASN A 82 -7.62 -39.58 9.21
C ASN A 82 -9.03 -39.51 8.61
N GLN A 83 -9.91 -40.45 8.99
CA GLN A 83 -11.30 -40.46 8.56
C GLN A 83 -12.10 -39.36 9.24
N ASP A 84 -11.91 -39.15 10.53
CA ASP A 84 -12.53 -38.04 11.27
C ASP A 84 -12.20 -36.68 10.62
N ILE A 85 -10.94 -36.49 10.23
CA ILE A 85 -10.48 -35.26 9.56
C ILE A 85 -11.22 -35.07 8.22
N GLU A 86 -11.42 -36.14 7.45
CA GLU A 86 -12.12 -36.06 6.17
C GLU A 86 -13.60 -35.74 6.35
N GLU A 87 -14.26 -36.32 7.34
CA GLU A 87 -15.65 -36.02 7.69
C GLU A 87 -15.81 -34.55 8.11
N VAL A 88 -14.91 -34.04 8.95
CA VAL A 88 -14.89 -32.62 9.34
C VAL A 88 -14.63 -31.72 8.14
N PHE A 89 -13.68 -32.08 7.27
CA PHE A 89 -13.37 -31.31 6.07
C PHE A 89 -14.54 -31.22 5.08
N LEU A 90 -15.29 -32.32 4.92
CA LEU A 90 -16.52 -32.34 4.12
C LEU A 90 -17.59 -31.44 4.75
N ALA A 91 -17.80 -31.53 6.06
CA ALA A 91 -18.76 -30.68 6.77
C ALA A 91 -18.42 -29.18 6.65
N LEU A 92 -17.13 -28.82 6.75
CA LEU A 92 -16.66 -27.43 6.57
C LEU A 92 -16.94 -26.89 5.18
N ASN A 93 -16.71 -27.69 4.14
CA ASN A 93 -17.02 -27.29 2.76
C ASN A 93 -18.52 -27.27 2.44
N GLN A 94 -19.36 -27.90 3.26
CA GLN A 94 -20.82 -27.81 3.16
C GLN A 94 -21.40 -26.63 3.95
N ALA A 95 -20.65 -26.07 4.89
CA ALA A 95 -21.13 -25.04 5.80
C ALA A 95 -21.47 -23.71 5.10
N HIS A 96 -20.80 -23.38 3.99
CA HIS A 96 -21.08 -22.15 3.25
C HIS A 96 -20.85 -22.29 1.74
N PRO A 97 -21.82 -21.89 0.89
CA PRO A 97 -21.77 -22.15 -0.55
C PRO A 97 -20.66 -21.41 -1.30
N ASN A 98 -20.17 -20.30 -0.74
CA ASN A 98 -19.15 -19.44 -1.38
C ASN A 98 -17.77 -19.53 -0.71
N ILE A 99 -17.54 -20.48 0.20
CA ILE A 99 -16.25 -20.69 0.85
C ILE A 99 -15.83 -22.13 0.62
N ALA A 100 -14.65 -22.31 0.05
CA ALA A 100 -14.03 -23.60 -0.15
C ALA A 100 -12.74 -23.67 0.67
N PHE A 101 -12.64 -24.67 1.53
CA PHE A 101 -11.44 -24.95 2.30
C PHE A 101 -10.55 -25.93 1.54
N THR A 102 -9.24 -25.73 1.63
CA THR A 102 -8.22 -26.69 1.21
C THR A 102 -7.63 -27.35 2.44
N LEU A 103 -7.31 -28.65 2.35
CA LEU A 103 -6.73 -29.41 3.46
C LEU A 103 -5.33 -29.89 3.09
N GLU A 104 -4.35 -29.46 3.88
CA GLU A 104 -2.99 -30.01 3.87
C GLU A 104 -2.82 -30.86 5.13
N LYS A 105 -2.52 -32.16 4.94
CA LYS A 105 -2.29 -33.09 6.05
C LYS A 105 -0.79 -33.18 6.36
N GLU A 106 -0.48 -33.48 7.61
CA GLU A 106 0.89 -33.80 8.04
C GLU A 106 1.41 -35.01 7.27
N VAL A 107 2.62 -34.91 6.71
CA VAL A 107 3.31 -36.01 6.02
C VAL A 107 4.64 -36.25 6.71
N ASN A 108 4.96 -37.50 7.07
CA ASN A 108 6.20 -37.86 7.76
C ASN A 108 6.46 -37.02 9.03
N ASN A 109 5.41 -36.77 9.82
CA ASN A 109 5.44 -35.90 11.00
C ASN A 109 5.83 -34.43 10.70
N THR A 110 5.67 -33.97 9.46
CA THR A 110 6.00 -32.61 9.04
C THR A 110 4.82 -31.92 8.39
N LEU A 111 4.66 -30.63 8.69
CA LEU A 111 3.65 -29.76 8.09
C LEU A 111 4.25 -28.36 7.88
N ASN A 112 3.93 -27.73 6.74
CA ASN A 112 4.31 -26.35 6.49
C ASN A 112 3.18 -25.42 6.91
N PHE A 113 3.53 -24.31 7.55
CA PHE A 113 2.58 -23.25 7.90
C PHE A 113 3.28 -21.90 7.73
N LEU A 114 2.74 -21.05 6.85
CA LEU A 114 3.36 -19.77 6.45
C LEU A 114 4.83 -19.96 5.97
N ASP A 115 5.79 -19.34 6.66
CA ASP A 115 7.22 -19.43 6.37
C ASP A 115 7.95 -20.44 7.28
N LEU A 116 7.21 -21.36 7.92
CA LEU A 116 7.75 -22.36 8.84
C LEU A 116 7.44 -23.78 8.36
N THR A 117 8.40 -24.67 8.57
CA THR A 117 8.21 -26.12 8.56
C THR A 117 8.21 -26.59 10.01
N ILE A 118 7.13 -27.23 10.42
CA ILE A 118 6.94 -27.74 11.79
C ILE A 118 7.05 -29.26 11.71
N THR A 119 8.03 -29.81 12.42
CA THR A 119 8.26 -31.25 12.55
C THR A 119 7.89 -31.70 13.94
N ARG A 120 6.96 -32.63 14.05
CA ARG A 120 6.56 -33.23 15.32
C ARG A 120 7.53 -34.33 15.72
N LEU A 121 8.21 -34.12 16.84
CA LEU A 121 8.99 -35.13 17.54
C LEU A 121 8.15 -35.69 18.70
N HIS A 122 8.62 -36.76 19.36
CA HIS A 122 7.82 -37.45 20.39
C HIS A 122 7.37 -36.56 21.55
N GLN A 123 8.20 -35.62 22.00
CA GLN A 123 7.91 -34.74 23.14
C GLN A 123 8.17 -33.26 22.83
N SER A 124 8.51 -32.92 21.59
CA SER A 124 8.88 -31.56 21.21
C SER A 124 8.50 -31.28 19.76
N LEU A 125 8.46 -30.00 19.41
CA LEU A 125 8.33 -29.55 18.03
C LEU A 125 9.69 -29.03 17.58
N GLU A 126 10.14 -29.48 16.44
CA GLU A 126 11.24 -28.85 15.72
C GLU A 126 10.67 -27.87 14.70
N ILE A 127 11.28 -26.69 14.62
CA ILE A 127 10.88 -25.64 13.68
C ILE A 127 12.06 -25.40 12.73
N ALA A 128 11.77 -25.29 11.45
CA ALA A 128 12.68 -24.86 10.40
C ALA A 128 12.03 -23.78 9.53
N VAL A 129 12.85 -23.06 8.77
CA VAL A 129 12.36 -22.06 7.81
C VAL A 129 11.92 -22.75 6.53
N TYR A 130 10.66 -22.55 6.15
CA TYR A 130 10.12 -23.05 4.89
C TYR A 130 10.39 -22.08 3.74
N ARG A 131 10.82 -22.61 2.59
CA ARG A 131 10.91 -21.89 1.32
C ARG A 131 10.06 -22.63 0.30
N LYS A 132 9.15 -21.93 -0.36
CA LYS A 132 8.33 -22.51 -1.43
C LYS A 132 9.24 -23.01 -2.55
N PRO A 133 8.92 -24.13 -3.24
CA PRO A 133 9.72 -24.63 -4.36
C PRO A 133 9.92 -23.61 -5.49
N THR A 134 9.01 -22.64 -5.62
CA THR A 134 9.06 -21.56 -6.60
C THR A 134 9.90 -20.36 -6.15
N THR A 135 10.58 -20.43 -5.01
CA THR A 135 11.41 -19.34 -4.50
C THR A 135 12.63 -19.17 -5.40
N THR A 136 12.81 -17.98 -5.98
CA THR A 136 13.87 -17.72 -6.96
C THR A 136 15.19 -17.28 -6.34
N ASP A 137 15.30 -17.25 -5.01
CA ASP A 137 16.52 -16.88 -4.27
C ASP A 137 17.15 -15.53 -4.68
N HIS A 138 16.31 -14.63 -5.22
CA HIS A 138 16.71 -13.30 -5.67
C HIS A 138 16.42 -12.26 -4.59
N VAL A 139 17.46 -11.53 -4.21
CA VAL A 139 17.33 -10.27 -3.48
C VAL A 139 17.80 -9.13 -4.39
N ILE A 140 17.69 -7.89 -3.94
CA ILE A 140 18.25 -6.75 -4.68
C ILE A 140 19.75 -7.00 -4.88
N PRO A 141 20.28 -7.08 -6.12
CA PRO A 141 21.70 -7.35 -6.33
C PRO A 141 22.58 -6.26 -5.72
N PHE A 142 23.76 -6.62 -5.24
CA PHE A 142 24.66 -5.67 -4.58
C PHE A 142 25.12 -4.54 -5.51
N ASN A 143 25.31 -4.83 -6.79
CA ASN A 143 25.70 -3.85 -7.81
C ASN A 143 24.57 -2.92 -8.28
N SER A 144 23.33 -3.14 -7.83
CA SER A 144 22.18 -2.34 -8.26
C SER A 144 22.26 -0.88 -7.79
N PHE A 145 21.58 0.04 -8.46
CA PHE A 145 21.55 1.47 -8.09
C PHE A 145 20.54 1.76 -6.97
N HIS A 146 20.71 1.11 -5.82
CA HIS A 146 19.89 1.28 -4.63
C HIS A 146 20.73 1.74 -3.44
N ALA A 147 20.10 2.47 -2.52
CA ALA A 147 20.70 2.77 -1.22
C ALA A 147 21.08 1.47 -0.50
N ILE A 148 22.22 1.47 0.21
CA ILE A 148 22.72 0.29 0.93
C ILE A 148 21.73 -0.24 1.97
N SER A 149 20.90 0.65 2.53
CA SER A 149 19.83 0.29 3.47
C SER A 149 18.77 -0.62 2.83
N HIS A 150 18.42 -0.42 1.56
CA HIS A 150 17.43 -1.22 0.84
C HIS A 150 18.02 -2.57 0.45
N LYS A 151 19.26 -2.57 -0.03
CA LYS A 151 20.03 -3.78 -0.35
C LYS A 151 20.11 -4.73 0.85
N LEU A 152 20.49 -4.18 2.01
CA LEU A 152 20.64 -4.95 3.24
C LEU A 152 19.32 -5.27 3.96
N ALA A 153 18.17 -4.75 3.50
CA ALA A 153 16.88 -4.96 4.18
C ALA A 153 16.50 -6.44 4.24
N ALA A 154 16.71 -7.19 3.16
CA ALA A 154 16.45 -8.63 3.12
C ALA A 154 17.31 -9.40 4.14
N PHE A 155 18.63 -9.13 4.18
CA PHE A 155 19.53 -9.80 5.13
C PHE A 155 19.26 -9.41 6.59
N ARG A 156 18.88 -8.16 6.85
CA ARG A 156 18.41 -7.74 8.17
C ARG A 156 17.17 -8.53 8.60
N PHE A 157 16.22 -8.73 7.68
CA PHE A 157 15.05 -9.57 7.93
C PHE A 157 15.45 -11.02 8.19
N TYR A 158 16.31 -11.62 7.35
CA TYR A 158 16.76 -13.00 7.51
C TYR A 158 17.48 -13.24 8.84
N PHE A 159 18.44 -12.37 9.22
CA PHE A 159 19.11 -12.49 10.50
C PHE A 159 18.17 -12.23 11.67
N ASN A 160 17.28 -11.25 11.58
CA ASN A 160 16.29 -11.01 12.62
C ASN A 160 15.41 -12.26 12.83
N ARG A 161 14.92 -12.86 11.76
CA ARG A 161 14.14 -14.10 11.80
C ARG A 161 14.93 -15.26 12.39
N LEU A 162 16.17 -15.45 11.93
CA LEU A 162 17.08 -16.51 12.40
C LEU A 162 17.27 -16.47 13.93
N PHE A 163 17.40 -15.28 14.52
CA PHE A 163 17.55 -15.12 15.98
C PHE A 163 16.24 -15.08 16.77
N GLN A 164 15.10 -14.83 16.11
CA GLN A 164 13.79 -14.79 16.79
C GLN A 164 13.12 -16.17 16.84
N LEU A 165 13.36 -17.02 15.84
CA LEU A 165 12.81 -18.36 15.80
C LEU A 165 13.59 -19.30 16.74
N PRO A 166 12.92 -20.16 17.51
CA PRO A 166 13.56 -21.15 18.38
C PRO A 166 14.06 -22.35 17.57
N LEU A 167 15.03 -22.12 16.69
CA LEU A 167 15.61 -23.16 15.84
C LEU A 167 16.58 -24.03 16.64
N GLN A 168 16.60 -25.33 16.35
CA GLN A 168 17.66 -26.21 16.85
C GLN A 168 19.03 -25.83 16.23
N PRO A 169 20.16 -26.10 16.90
CA PRO A 169 21.49 -25.72 16.41
C PRO A 169 21.79 -26.17 14.98
N GLN A 170 21.34 -27.37 14.61
CA GLN A 170 21.51 -27.89 13.26
C GLN A 170 20.72 -27.05 12.24
N LYS A 171 19.42 -26.83 12.46
CA LYS A 171 18.55 -26.01 11.59
C LYS A 171 18.97 -24.55 11.53
N PHE A 172 19.50 -24.02 12.62
CA PHE A 172 20.08 -22.69 12.67
C PHE A 172 21.27 -22.58 11.72
N ASN A 173 22.19 -23.54 11.75
CA ASN A 173 23.38 -23.54 10.90
C ASN A 173 23.02 -23.78 9.42
N GLU A 174 22.06 -24.66 9.14
CA GLU A 174 21.51 -24.87 7.79
C GLU A 174 20.93 -23.56 7.23
N GLU A 175 20.08 -22.87 8.00
CA GLU A 175 19.49 -21.58 7.58
C GLU A 175 20.56 -20.50 7.41
N LEU A 176 21.53 -20.43 8.31
CA LEU A 176 22.65 -19.49 8.23
C LEU A 176 23.48 -19.71 6.95
N ALA A 177 23.77 -20.97 6.60
CA ALA A 177 24.46 -21.31 5.36
C ALA A 177 23.67 -20.88 4.12
N ILE A 178 22.35 -21.07 4.13
CA ILE A 178 21.48 -20.59 3.04
C ILE A 178 21.53 -19.06 2.92
N ILE A 179 21.51 -18.32 4.03
CA ILE A 179 21.62 -16.85 4.02
C ILE A 179 22.95 -16.40 3.41
N TYR A 180 24.06 -17.06 3.73
CA TYR A 180 25.35 -16.76 3.11
C TYR A 180 25.37 -17.11 1.62
N GLN A 181 24.80 -18.25 1.22
CA GLN A 181 24.70 -18.63 -0.19
C GLN A 181 23.86 -17.62 -0.98
N LEU A 182 22.75 -17.14 -0.41
CA LEU A 182 21.93 -16.07 -0.98
C LEU A 182 22.73 -14.79 -1.19
N ALA A 183 23.54 -14.40 -0.20
CA ALA A 183 24.40 -13.23 -0.29
C ALA A 183 25.43 -13.35 -1.41
N TYR A 184 26.11 -14.50 -1.46
CA TYR A 184 27.10 -14.82 -2.48
C TYR A 184 26.50 -14.77 -3.89
N ASN A 185 25.37 -15.46 -4.10
CA ASN A 185 24.67 -15.51 -5.39
C ASN A 185 24.20 -14.13 -5.87
N ASN A 186 23.94 -13.19 -4.95
CA ASN A 186 23.50 -11.83 -5.27
C ASN A 186 24.65 -10.78 -5.22
N GLY A 187 25.91 -11.25 -5.11
CA GLY A 187 27.13 -10.45 -5.24
C GLY A 187 27.50 -9.59 -4.04
N TYR A 188 27.02 -9.93 -2.84
CA TYR A 188 27.35 -9.19 -1.62
C TYR A 188 28.74 -9.55 -1.08
N PRO A 189 29.54 -8.58 -0.60
CA PRO A 189 30.81 -8.88 0.06
C PRO A 189 30.62 -9.67 1.36
N ASP A 190 31.42 -10.73 1.55
CA ASP A 190 31.32 -11.61 2.72
C ASP A 190 31.52 -10.85 4.05
N ASP A 191 32.52 -9.97 4.11
CA ASP A 191 32.80 -9.13 5.29
C ASP A 191 31.61 -8.27 5.71
N LEU A 192 30.85 -7.77 4.74
CA LEU A 192 29.67 -6.94 4.99
C LEU A 192 28.55 -7.77 5.63
N ILE A 193 28.35 -8.99 5.16
CA ILE A 193 27.30 -9.88 5.68
C ILE A 193 27.71 -10.48 7.02
N HIS A 194 28.98 -10.85 7.19
CA HIS A 194 29.52 -11.30 8.47
C HIS A 194 29.47 -10.21 9.54
N SER A 195 29.81 -8.96 9.21
CA SER A 195 29.68 -7.84 10.15
C SER A 195 28.22 -7.59 10.54
N LEU A 196 27.29 -7.71 9.59
CA LEU A 196 25.85 -7.64 9.85
C LEU A 196 25.39 -8.78 10.78
N TYR A 197 25.81 -10.02 10.51
CA TYR A 197 25.53 -11.16 11.39
C TYR A 197 26.05 -10.92 12.82
N LYS A 198 27.31 -10.50 12.96
CA LYS A 198 27.92 -10.20 14.27
C LYS A 198 27.13 -9.14 15.04
N GLN A 199 26.65 -8.10 14.35
CA GLN A 199 25.81 -7.07 14.96
C GLN A 199 24.51 -7.65 15.53
N TYR A 200 23.83 -8.53 14.79
CA TYR A 200 22.58 -9.16 15.24
C TYR A 200 22.81 -10.19 16.35
N SER A 201 23.85 -11.01 16.22
CA SER A 201 24.28 -11.96 17.25
C SER A 201 24.57 -11.24 18.58
N HIS A 202 25.31 -10.13 18.52
CA HIS A 202 25.60 -9.33 19.70
C HIS A 202 24.33 -8.74 20.34
N ARG A 203 23.43 -8.15 19.53
CA ARG A 203 22.14 -7.62 20.01
C ARG A 203 21.28 -8.68 20.68
N HIS A 204 21.22 -9.88 20.09
CA HIS A 204 20.50 -11.01 20.66
C HIS A 204 21.11 -11.43 22.00
N SER A 205 22.45 -11.53 22.07
CA SER A 205 23.15 -11.85 23.32
C SER A 205 22.91 -10.80 24.41
N LEU A 206 22.82 -9.51 24.08
CA LEU A 206 22.52 -8.46 25.05
C LEU A 206 21.09 -8.57 25.58
N LYS A 207 20.11 -8.83 24.70
CA LYS A 207 18.71 -9.00 25.09
C LYS A 207 18.52 -10.14 26.09
N ASN A 208 19.31 -11.21 25.97
CA ASN A 208 19.29 -12.34 26.90
C ASN A 208 19.98 -12.05 28.24
N ARG A 209 20.73 -10.95 28.34
CA ARG A 209 21.49 -10.55 29.54
C ARG A 209 20.84 -9.42 30.33
N THR A 210 19.93 -8.64 29.74
CA THR A 210 19.33 -7.48 30.41
C THR A 210 17.81 -7.54 30.36
N THR A 211 17.16 -7.33 31.51
CA THR A 211 15.70 -7.15 31.61
C THR A 211 15.26 -5.71 31.36
N LEU A 212 16.22 -4.79 31.19
CA LEU A 212 15.96 -3.38 30.91
C LEU A 212 15.30 -3.23 29.54
N VAL A 213 14.10 -2.64 29.54
CA VAL A 213 13.40 -2.24 28.32
C VAL A 213 14.03 -0.95 27.82
N PRO A 214 14.42 -0.85 26.53
CA PRO A 214 14.93 0.40 25.99
C PRO A 214 13.88 1.51 26.14
N ILE A 215 14.31 2.68 26.62
CA ILE A 215 13.46 3.86 26.72
C ILE A 215 13.00 4.22 25.31
N THR A 216 11.73 3.97 24.99
CA THR A 216 11.13 4.39 23.74
C THR A 216 10.98 5.90 23.77
N THR A 217 11.55 6.60 22.80
CA THR A 217 11.35 8.04 22.64
C THR A 217 9.86 8.34 22.45
N ILE A 218 9.34 9.30 23.22
CA ILE A 218 7.91 9.67 23.23
C ILE A 218 7.44 10.15 21.85
N HIS A 219 8.36 10.63 21.02
CA HIS A 219 8.10 11.04 19.64
C HIS A 219 8.99 10.25 18.67
N PRO A 220 8.41 9.54 17.69
CA PRO A 220 9.19 8.94 16.62
C PRO A 220 9.78 10.03 15.72
N PRO A 221 11.02 9.88 15.24
CA PRO A 221 11.63 10.83 14.32
C PRO A 221 10.82 10.95 13.02
N ILE A 222 10.62 12.19 12.55
CA ILE A 222 9.96 12.46 11.27
C ILE A 222 10.98 12.25 10.13
N TYR A 223 10.62 11.42 9.16
CA TYR A 223 11.47 11.14 8.00
C TYR A 223 10.96 11.85 6.74
N TYR A 224 11.87 12.51 6.02
CA TYR A 224 11.63 13.09 4.72
C TYR A 224 12.21 12.20 3.62
N SER A 225 11.47 12.01 2.53
CA SER A 225 11.88 11.12 1.44
C SER A 225 12.58 11.87 0.31
N LEU A 226 13.77 11.43 -0.08
CA LEU A 226 14.52 11.95 -1.24
C LEU A 226 14.84 10.85 -2.24
N PRO A 227 14.94 11.16 -3.55
CA PRO A 227 15.43 10.22 -4.54
C PRO A 227 16.88 9.84 -4.25
N PHE A 228 17.17 8.54 -4.35
CA PHE A 228 18.54 8.05 -4.30
C PHE A 228 19.24 8.38 -5.63
N ILE A 229 20.26 9.23 -5.57
CA ILE A 229 21.07 9.69 -6.70
C ILE A 229 22.53 9.19 -6.58
N GLY A 230 22.75 8.13 -5.80
CA GLY A 230 24.07 7.53 -5.61
C GLY A 230 24.81 8.05 -4.38
N PRO A 231 26.16 8.00 -4.36
CA PRO A 231 26.97 8.34 -3.18
C PRO A 231 26.69 9.74 -2.60
N SER A 232 26.40 10.72 -3.46
CA SER A 232 26.08 12.10 -3.05
C SER A 232 24.84 12.17 -2.14
N SER A 233 23.90 11.24 -2.27
CA SER A 233 22.73 11.15 -1.37
C SER A 233 23.14 10.99 0.10
N PHE A 234 24.22 10.26 0.39
CA PHE A 234 24.69 10.09 1.76
C PHE A 234 25.30 11.36 2.34
N PHE A 235 25.96 12.18 1.50
CA PHE A 235 26.43 13.50 1.90
C PHE A 235 25.26 14.38 2.36
N PHE A 236 24.20 14.46 1.55
CA PHE A 236 22.98 15.19 1.92
C PHE A 236 22.36 14.63 3.20
N SER A 237 22.17 13.30 3.30
CA SER A 237 21.62 12.68 4.52
C SER A 237 22.41 13.03 5.78
N ASN A 238 23.74 13.08 5.70
CA ASN A 238 24.58 13.46 6.82
C ASN A 238 24.50 14.96 7.15
N LEU A 239 24.36 15.83 6.14
CA LEU A 239 24.17 17.26 6.35
C LEU A 239 22.84 17.54 7.06
N PHE A 240 21.75 16.99 6.54
CA PHE A 240 20.40 17.18 7.10
C PHE A 240 20.25 16.58 8.50
N ARG A 241 20.96 15.47 8.79
CA ARG A 241 20.98 14.88 10.14
C ARG A 241 21.52 15.84 11.20
N LYS A 242 22.42 16.77 10.85
CA LYS A 242 22.90 17.82 11.78
C LYS A 242 21.83 18.86 12.12
N LEU A 243 20.80 18.96 11.30
CA LEU A 243 19.66 19.87 11.46
C LEU A 243 18.43 19.14 12.04
N ASP A 244 18.60 17.94 12.60
CA ASP A 244 17.51 17.07 13.07
C ASP A 244 16.50 16.67 11.98
N ILE A 245 16.94 16.68 10.72
CA ILE A 245 16.14 16.28 9.56
C ILE A 245 16.58 14.87 9.14
N HIS A 246 15.73 13.88 9.41
CA HIS A 246 15.99 12.50 9.02
C HIS A 246 15.55 12.22 7.58
N ILE A 247 16.44 11.66 6.77
CA ILE A 247 16.15 11.36 5.35
C ILE A 247 16.04 9.87 5.12
N SER A 248 14.98 9.47 4.43
CA SER A 248 14.83 8.16 3.80
C SER A 248 15.00 8.31 2.29
N PHE A 249 15.51 7.26 1.64
CA PHE A 249 15.68 7.27 0.19
C PHE A 249 14.54 6.54 -0.50
N ASN A 250 14.11 7.04 -1.66
CA ASN A 250 13.23 6.33 -2.57
C ASN A 250 13.95 6.08 -3.91
N THR A 251 13.50 5.07 -4.64
CA THR A 251 13.88 4.87 -6.03
C THR A 251 12.79 5.44 -6.93
N GLN A 252 13.11 6.47 -7.70
CA GLN A 252 12.21 6.97 -8.74
C GLN A 252 12.42 6.17 -10.03
N SER A 253 11.34 6.05 -10.82
CA SER A 253 11.35 5.42 -12.16
C SER A 253 11.92 4.00 -12.20
N ASN A 254 11.25 3.03 -11.56
CA ASN A 254 11.57 1.62 -11.80
C ASN A 254 11.17 1.24 -13.23
N LEU A 255 11.92 0.33 -13.87
CA LEU A 255 11.60 -0.18 -15.22
C LEU A 255 10.15 -0.67 -15.32
N ASN A 256 9.60 -1.20 -14.22
CA ASN A 256 8.19 -1.58 -14.10
C ASN A 256 7.25 -0.40 -14.44
N SER A 257 7.47 0.80 -13.90
CA SER A 257 6.67 1.99 -14.23
C SER A 257 6.79 2.44 -15.69
N MET A 258 7.90 2.10 -16.35
CA MET A 258 8.14 2.44 -17.76
C MET A 258 7.60 1.37 -18.73
N LEU A 259 7.73 0.09 -18.37
CA LEU A 259 7.44 -1.07 -19.22
C LEU A 259 6.05 -1.66 -18.97
N VAL A 260 5.55 -1.58 -17.73
CA VAL A 260 4.34 -2.25 -17.26
C VAL A 260 3.38 -1.21 -16.71
N ASN A 261 2.61 -0.61 -17.61
CA ASN A 261 1.43 0.18 -17.23
C ASN A 261 0.19 -0.71 -17.30
N ASN A 262 0.08 -1.67 -16.37
CA ASN A 262 -1.08 -2.56 -16.26
C ASN A 262 -2.37 -1.83 -15.84
N LYS A 263 -2.26 -0.56 -15.45
CA LYS A 263 -3.42 0.28 -15.15
C LYS A 263 -3.90 0.93 -16.43
N GLU A 264 -5.22 0.86 -16.65
CA GLU A 264 -5.87 1.56 -17.75
C GLU A 264 -5.48 3.03 -17.78
N LYS A 265 -5.11 3.50 -18.98
CA LYS A 265 -4.92 4.92 -19.24
C LYS A 265 -6.28 5.58 -19.17
N ILE A 266 -6.58 6.20 -18.03
CA ILE A 266 -7.76 7.05 -17.87
C ILE A 266 -7.70 8.13 -18.95
N HIS A 267 -8.80 8.35 -19.68
CA HIS A 267 -8.90 9.42 -20.66
C HIS A 267 -8.53 10.77 -20.01
N HIS A 268 -7.84 11.66 -20.72
CA HIS A 268 -7.33 12.91 -20.14
C HIS A 268 -8.42 13.76 -19.47
N LEU A 269 -9.65 13.75 -20.01
CA LEU A 269 -10.80 14.45 -19.45
C LEU A 269 -11.38 13.81 -18.18
N ASP A 270 -11.07 12.55 -17.91
CA ASP A 270 -11.48 11.84 -16.70
C ASP A 270 -10.42 11.93 -15.58
N LYS A 271 -9.27 12.54 -15.86
CA LYS A 271 -8.23 12.81 -14.84
C LYS A 271 -8.57 14.04 -14.00
N SER A 272 -8.02 14.06 -12.79
CA SER A 272 -7.97 15.23 -11.91
C SER A 272 -6.67 15.99 -12.11
N GLY A 273 -6.67 17.26 -11.70
CA GLY A 273 -5.50 18.11 -11.78
C GLY A 273 -5.82 19.56 -12.07
N ILE A 274 -4.87 20.25 -12.71
CA ILE A 274 -4.93 21.68 -12.99
C ILE A 274 -5.24 21.87 -14.47
N TYR A 275 -6.19 22.76 -14.73
CA TYR A 275 -6.66 23.09 -16.06
C TYR A 275 -6.66 24.59 -16.27
N LYS A 276 -6.62 24.97 -17.53
CA LYS A 276 -6.74 26.32 -18.02
C LYS A 276 -7.95 26.39 -18.94
N LEU A 277 -8.83 27.37 -18.73
CA LEU A 277 -9.94 27.70 -19.62
C LEU A 277 -9.57 28.97 -20.39
N LEU A 278 -9.84 28.99 -21.69
CA LEU A 278 -9.51 30.09 -22.59
C LEU A 278 -10.80 30.79 -23.03
N CYS A 279 -10.83 32.12 -23.02
CA CYS A 279 -11.89 32.84 -23.70
C CYS A 279 -11.78 32.63 -25.22
N GLY A 280 -12.90 32.51 -25.94
CA GLY A 280 -12.89 32.32 -27.39
C GLY A 280 -12.71 33.61 -28.19
N THR A 281 -12.90 34.77 -27.57
CA THR A 281 -12.89 36.08 -28.22
C THR A 281 -11.76 37.00 -27.74
N CYS A 282 -11.14 36.71 -26.60
CA CYS A 282 -10.00 37.49 -26.08
C CYS A 282 -8.94 36.58 -25.45
N ASN A 283 -7.77 37.15 -25.14
CA ASN A 283 -6.66 36.40 -24.54
C ASN A 283 -6.88 36.03 -23.06
N SER A 284 -8.03 36.42 -22.50
CA SER A 284 -8.33 36.17 -21.10
C SER A 284 -8.48 34.68 -20.82
N HIS A 285 -7.88 34.23 -19.74
CA HIS A 285 -7.88 32.82 -19.35
C HIS A 285 -7.98 32.64 -17.84
N TYR A 286 -8.52 31.50 -17.44
CA TYR A 286 -8.73 31.11 -16.06
C TYR A 286 -7.98 29.83 -15.74
N ILE A 287 -7.24 29.81 -14.64
CA ILE A 287 -6.55 28.62 -14.14
C ILE A 287 -7.31 28.10 -12.94
N GLY A 288 -7.61 26.81 -12.93
CA GLY A 288 -8.27 26.20 -11.78
C GLY A 288 -7.85 24.76 -11.56
N GLN A 289 -8.09 24.27 -10.35
CA GLN A 289 -7.89 22.87 -9.99
C GLN A 289 -9.20 22.08 -9.87
N THR A 290 -9.11 20.76 -10.04
CA THR A 290 -10.20 19.82 -9.73
C THR A 290 -9.67 18.51 -9.18
N GLY A 291 -10.18 18.11 -8.01
CA GLY A 291 -9.98 16.76 -7.47
C GLY A 291 -10.92 15.70 -8.07
N ARG A 292 -11.93 16.12 -8.85
CA ARG A 292 -12.89 15.26 -9.56
C ARG A 292 -12.50 15.17 -11.04
N LYS A 293 -13.16 14.27 -11.78
CA LYS A 293 -13.05 14.17 -13.25
C LYS A 293 -13.19 15.54 -13.90
N PHE A 294 -12.18 15.97 -14.66
CA PHE A 294 -12.17 17.28 -15.31
C PHE A 294 -13.42 17.55 -16.16
N ARG A 295 -13.93 16.55 -16.89
CA ARG A 295 -15.18 16.65 -17.66
C ARG A 295 -16.37 17.13 -16.83
N LYS A 296 -16.49 16.69 -15.56
CA LYS A 296 -17.56 17.13 -14.67
C LYS A 296 -17.36 18.58 -14.26
N ARG A 297 -16.10 19.00 -14.03
CA ARG A 297 -15.77 20.38 -13.68
C ARG A 297 -16.02 21.34 -14.84
N CYS A 298 -15.69 20.96 -16.07
CA CYS A 298 -16.05 21.72 -17.27
C CYS A 298 -17.57 21.86 -17.41
N ALA A 299 -18.31 20.77 -17.26
CA ALA A 299 -19.77 20.80 -17.35
C ALA A 299 -20.41 21.73 -16.30
N GLU A 300 -19.82 21.83 -15.09
CA GLU A 300 -20.26 22.79 -14.07
C GLU A 300 -20.08 24.24 -14.55
N HIS A 301 -18.92 24.59 -15.13
CA HIS A 301 -18.70 25.92 -15.71
C HIS A 301 -19.69 26.21 -16.84
N PHE A 302 -19.95 25.25 -17.72
CA PHE A 302 -20.90 25.42 -18.83
C PHE A 302 -22.35 25.57 -18.35
N SER A 303 -22.73 24.82 -17.32
CA SER A 303 -24.06 24.95 -16.73
C SER A 303 -24.27 26.32 -16.09
N CYS A 304 -23.22 26.93 -15.52
CA CYS A 304 -23.29 28.28 -14.96
C CYS A 304 -23.53 29.32 -16.05
N ILE A 305 -22.81 29.22 -17.16
CA ILE A 305 -22.98 30.09 -18.33
C ILE A 305 -24.38 29.94 -18.93
N LYS A 306 -24.84 28.70 -19.16
CA LYS A 306 -26.14 28.43 -19.79
C LYS A 306 -27.34 28.90 -18.96
N ASN A 307 -27.24 28.82 -17.64
CA ASN A 307 -28.33 29.18 -16.74
C ASN A 307 -28.32 30.66 -16.33
N ASN A 308 -27.47 31.51 -16.93
CA ASN A 308 -27.27 32.92 -16.57
C ASN A 308 -27.11 33.14 -15.06
N ASN A 309 -26.42 32.21 -14.39
CA ASN A 309 -26.34 32.24 -12.94
C ASN A 309 -25.15 33.13 -12.52
N ILE A 310 -25.39 34.44 -12.56
CA ILE A 310 -24.40 35.51 -12.27
C ILE A 310 -23.85 35.40 -10.83
N TYR A 311 -24.58 34.77 -9.92
CA TYR A 311 -24.15 34.56 -8.53
C TYR A 311 -23.23 33.34 -8.32
N THR A 312 -22.73 32.74 -9.40
CA THR A 312 -21.86 31.56 -9.28
C THR A 312 -20.40 31.95 -9.05
N LYS A 313 -19.70 31.18 -8.20
CA LYS A 313 -18.29 31.37 -7.79
C LYS A 313 -17.26 31.11 -8.91
N SER A 314 -17.63 31.28 -10.18
CA SER A 314 -16.73 31.06 -11.31
C SER A 314 -16.38 32.38 -11.99
N ALA A 315 -15.18 32.88 -11.71
CA ALA A 315 -14.63 34.07 -12.36
C ALA A 315 -14.64 33.94 -13.91
N PHE A 316 -14.49 32.71 -14.42
CA PHE A 316 -14.57 32.44 -15.85
C PHE A 316 -15.97 32.62 -16.43
N ALA A 317 -17.01 32.12 -15.72
CA ALA A 317 -18.39 32.29 -16.16
C ALA A 317 -18.82 33.76 -16.10
N ASN A 318 -18.41 34.50 -15.06
CA ASN A 318 -18.68 35.93 -14.94
C ASN A 318 -18.08 36.72 -16.11
N HIS A 319 -16.81 36.48 -16.45
CA HIS A 319 -16.16 37.13 -17.59
C HIS A 319 -16.94 36.91 -18.91
N ILE A 320 -17.37 35.68 -19.17
CA ILE A 320 -18.13 35.33 -20.39
C ILE A 320 -19.47 36.05 -20.43
N LEU A 321 -20.21 36.05 -19.32
CA LEU A 321 -21.54 36.65 -19.21
C LEU A 321 -21.49 38.19 -19.26
N GLU A 322 -20.56 38.83 -18.54
CA GLU A 322 -20.43 40.29 -18.49
C GLU A 322 -19.97 40.89 -19.82
N LYS A 323 -19.01 40.24 -20.49
CA LYS A 323 -18.46 40.73 -21.75
C LYS A 323 -19.19 40.22 -23.00
N GLY A 324 -20.17 39.32 -22.83
CA GLY A 324 -20.90 38.71 -23.96
C GLY A 324 -20.01 37.89 -24.89
N HIS A 325 -18.95 37.29 -24.34
CA HIS A 325 -17.93 36.58 -25.11
C HIS A 325 -18.36 35.14 -25.47
N SER A 326 -17.93 34.63 -26.62
CA SER A 326 -18.19 33.24 -27.00
C SER A 326 -17.13 32.30 -26.45
N PHE A 327 -17.55 31.08 -26.14
CA PHE A 327 -16.67 30.03 -25.64
C PHE A 327 -17.11 28.67 -26.20
N ASP A 328 -16.17 27.86 -26.71
CA ASP A 328 -16.45 26.49 -27.15
C ASP A 328 -15.99 25.45 -26.10
N PRO A 329 -16.94 24.69 -25.52
CA PRO A 329 -16.70 23.56 -24.61
C PRO A 329 -15.67 22.54 -25.04
N LYS A 330 -15.44 22.38 -26.35
CA LYS A 330 -14.61 21.31 -26.90
C LYS A 330 -13.16 21.72 -27.13
N THR A 331 -12.90 23.00 -27.36
CA THR A 331 -11.57 23.48 -27.79
C THR A 331 -10.93 24.45 -26.82
N ASN A 332 -11.72 25.13 -25.98
CA ASN A 332 -11.23 26.25 -25.19
C ASN A 332 -10.74 25.85 -23.80
N TYR A 333 -10.07 24.71 -23.71
CA TYR A 333 -9.41 24.28 -22.48
C TYR A 333 -8.07 23.60 -22.75
N SER A 334 -7.16 23.70 -21.78
CA SER A 334 -5.94 22.90 -21.75
C SER A 334 -5.70 22.33 -20.37
N LEU A 335 -5.37 21.04 -20.29
CA LEU A 335 -4.97 20.37 -19.05
C LEU A 335 -3.47 20.60 -18.84
N LEU A 336 -3.10 21.31 -17.77
CA LEU A 336 -1.72 21.70 -17.49
C LEU A 336 -0.98 20.60 -16.73
N HIS A 337 -1.57 20.10 -15.65
CA HIS A 337 -0.95 19.10 -14.78
C HIS A 337 -1.95 18.02 -14.35
N PHE A 338 -1.53 16.76 -14.33
CA PHE A 338 -2.30 15.66 -13.77
C PHE A 338 -1.85 15.36 -12.34
N CYS A 339 -2.73 15.56 -11.37
CA CYS A 339 -2.43 15.27 -9.97
C CYS A 339 -3.71 15.06 -9.13
N SER A 340 -3.61 14.24 -8.10
CA SER A 340 -4.66 14.07 -7.09
C SER A 340 -4.75 15.29 -6.17
N LYS A 341 -5.93 15.52 -5.59
CA LYS A 341 -6.15 16.61 -4.64
C LYS A 341 -5.22 16.49 -3.44
N GLY A 342 -4.55 17.58 -3.09
CA GLY A 342 -3.60 17.64 -1.97
C GLY A 342 -2.65 18.83 -2.10
N ILE A 343 -1.63 18.88 -1.22
CA ILE A 343 -0.66 19.98 -1.14
C ILE A 343 0.03 20.22 -2.49
N ARG A 344 0.44 19.14 -3.17
CA ARG A 344 1.06 19.23 -4.51
C ARG A 344 0.17 19.94 -5.54
N MET A 345 -1.14 19.66 -5.53
CA MET A 345 -2.07 20.28 -6.47
C MET A 345 -2.22 21.78 -6.18
N ASN A 346 -2.32 22.16 -4.90
CA ASN A 346 -2.38 23.57 -4.50
C ASN A 346 -1.10 24.32 -4.90
N LEU A 347 0.08 23.73 -4.67
CA LEU A 347 1.36 24.34 -5.02
C LEU A 347 1.53 24.51 -6.54
N LEU A 348 1.13 23.50 -7.33
CA LEU A 348 1.18 23.58 -8.77
C LEU A 348 0.18 24.61 -9.32
N GLU A 349 -1.03 24.70 -8.76
CA GLU A 349 -2.03 25.72 -9.14
C GLU A 349 -1.47 27.12 -8.89
N ASN A 350 -0.93 27.35 -7.69
CA ASN A 350 -0.30 28.62 -7.34
C ASN A 350 0.88 28.96 -8.25
N LYS A 351 1.73 27.98 -8.57
CA LYS A 351 2.84 28.17 -9.50
C LYS A 351 2.36 28.64 -10.88
N GLU A 352 1.33 28.00 -11.43
CA GLU A 352 0.79 28.35 -12.75
C GLU A 352 0.12 29.73 -12.75
N ILE A 353 -0.63 30.05 -11.68
CA ILE A 353 -1.23 31.39 -11.48
C ILE A 353 -0.14 32.47 -11.45
N ILE A 354 0.91 32.29 -10.65
CA ILE A 354 2.01 33.25 -10.52
C ILE A 354 2.75 33.40 -11.85
N THR A 355 3.04 32.28 -12.53
CA THR A 355 3.78 32.28 -13.80
C THR A 355 3.01 33.04 -14.87
N HIS A 356 1.70 32.81 -15.00
CA HIS A 356 0.86 33.51 -15.96
C HIS A 356 0.61 34.98 -15.59
N HIS A 357 0.50 35.29 -14.31
CA HIS A 357 0.39 36.67 -13.83
C HIS A 357 1.65 37.48 -14.15
N GLN A 358 2.84 36.91 -13.97
CA GLN A 358 4.12 37.58 -14.29
C GLN A 358 4.29 37.85 -15.78
N LEU A 359 3.76 36.97 -16.64
CA LEU A 359 3.86 37.12 -18.09
C LEU A 359 2.85 38.13 -18.63
N ASN A 360 1.56 37.99 -18.31
CA ASN A 360 0.48 38.85 -18.84
C ASN A 360 -0.63 39.02 -17.78
N PRO A 361 -0.54 40.04 -16.90
CA PRO A 361 -1.47 40.21 -15.78
C PRO A 361 -2.89 40.58 -16.21
N SER A 362 -3.05 41.30 -17.33
CA SER A 362 -4.36 41.71 -17.87
C SER A 362 -5.21 40.55 -18.37
N ASP A 363 -4.57 39.42 -18.66
CA ASP A 363 -5.20 38.26 -19.31
C ASP A 363 -5.64 37.21 -18.28
N LEU A 364 -5.25 37.31 -17.01
CA LEU A 364 -5.57 36.31 -16.00
C LEU A 364 -6.87 36.66 -15.26
N LEU A 365 -7.83 35.73 -15.27
CA LEU A 365 -9.15 35.92 -14.63
C LEU A 365 -9.20 35.49 -13.16
N ASN A 366 -8.12 34.95 -12.60
CA ASN A 366 -8.05 34.54 -11.20
C ASN A 366 -8.00 35.77 -10.29
N GLU A 367 -8.93 35.88 -9.34
CA GLU A 367 -8.82 36.85 -8.24
C GLU A 367 -7.61 36.47 -7.36
N MET A 368 -6.68 37.40 -7.15
CA MET A 368 -5.50 37.13 -6.32
C MET A 368 -5.90 36.74 -4.90
N ILE A 369 -5.52 35.52 -4.49
CA ILE A 369 -5.49 35.16 -3.09
C ILE A 369 -4.16 35.69 -2.55
N ASN A 370 -4.21 36.69 -1.67
CA ASN A 370 -3.06 37.12 -0.88
C ASN A 370 -2.41 35.88 -0.26
N ILE A 371 -1.19 35.56 -0.69
CA ILE A 371 -0.46 34.40 -0.21
C ILE A 371 -0.06 34.70 1.22
N ASN A 372 -0.76 34.08 2.17
CA ASN A 372 -0.27 33.97 3.53
C ASN A 372 0.96 33.05 3.47
N LEU A 373 2.16 33.65 3.45
CA LEU A 373 3.48 32.99 3.44
C LEU A 373 3.68 31.96 4.58
N ASN A 374 2.75 31.88 5.53
CA ASN A 374 2.73 30.94 6.64
C ASN A 374 2.37 29.49 6.29
N THR A 375 2.12 29.14 5.01
CA THR A 375 1.85 27.75 4.61
C THR A 375 3.10 26.96 4.19
N LEU A 376 4.29 27.57 4.30
CA LEU A 376 5.61 26.95 4.06
C LEU A 376 6.42 26.71 5.35
N MET A 377 5.84 26.95 6.52
CA MET A 377 6.29 26.41 7.81
C MET A 377 5.41 25.22 8.18
#